data_AF-A0A1E7EZK2-F1
#
_entry.id   AF-A0A1E7EZK2-F1
#
_cell.length_a   1.000
_cell.length_b   1.000
_cell.length_c   1.000
_cell.angle_alpha   90.00
_cell.angle_beta   90.00
_cell.angle_gamma   90.00
#
_symmetry.space_group_name_H-M   'P 1'
#
loop_
_entity.id
_entity.type
_entity.pdbx_description
1 polymer ?
#
loop_
_entity_poly.entity_id
_entity_poly.type
_entity_poly.pdbx_seq_one_letter_code
_entity_poly.pdbx_strand_id
1 'polypeptide(L)'
;MADSTSSSGADDEIARLKAMAQKLRSEAAGLEANQAEERASVAKLAFEKFDKNQDGEVSLQELKAGLEKAMKTELPNERVQKLMNEFDVSGDGSLQLNEMVSVDQFRNKLEAYAREEKSLARDAVDEAKKQEEMARKAEARLEILNDKDPTTKDKIISVIPYLFPLLDSLQFGRFLIMENADNPLVGLLGLLFTAYRSIPFSGFIAFLALNTLSSNPGLNKLVRFNMQQAIFLDIALFFPGLVIALIGGLGSVAGFTIPDAGNQAANTVIFGVLLLTVLYTSISSLLGITPDAIPIISKAVEDRMPTTDMFDDEGKFVPREAREEKDENKKDDDKKKD
;
A
#
# COMPACT_ATOMS: atom_id res chain seq x y z
N MET A 1 -23.36 -17.72 -70.00
CA MET A 1 -21.94 -18.10 -70.13
C MET A 1 -21.17 -17.38 -69.04
N ALA A 2 -20.92 -18.05 -67.92
CA ALA A 2 -19.80 -17.77 -67.03
C ALA A 2 -19.74 -18.87 -65.96
N ASP A 3 -18.52 -19.37 -65.79
CA ASP A 3 -17.96 -19.91 -64.56
C ASP A 3 -18.34 -21.34 -64.12
N SER A 4 -17.68 -22.33 -64.72
CA SER A 4 -17.63 -23.71 -64.20
C SER A 4 -16.22 -24.32 -64.24
N THR A 5 -15.17 -23.50 -64.40
CA THR A 5 -13.78 -23.96 -64.58
C THR A 5 -12.85 -23.68 -63.40
N SER A 6 -13.36 -23.14 -62.28
CA SER A 6 -12.56 -22.85 -61.08
C SER A 6 -12.63 -23.91 -59.95
N SER A 7 -13.61 -24.84 -59.96
CA SER A 7 -13.75 -25.85 -58.88
C SER A 7 -12.84 -27.07 -59.03
N SER A 8 -12.49 -27.48 -60.25
CA SER A 8 -11.69 -28.69 -60.49
C SER A 8 -10.25 -28.59 -59.99
N GLY A 9 -9.63 -27.40 -60.05
CA GLY A 9 -8.26 -27.20 -59.56
C GLY A 9 -8.16 -27.21 -58.03
N ALA A 10 -9.18 -26.68 -57.34
CA ALA A 10 -9.24 -26.68 -55.88
C ALA A 10 -9.52 -28.09 -55.33
N ASP A 11 -10.37 -28.87 -55.98
CA ASP A 11 -10.66 -30.25 -55.61
C ASP A 11 -9.43 -31.17 -55.77
N ASP A 12 -8.65 -30.96 -56.83
CA ASP A 12 -7.38 -31.67 -57.08
C ASP A 12 -6.28 -31.29 -56.07
N GLU A 13 -6.21 -30.02 -55.66
CA GLU A 13 -5.27 -29.55 -54.64
C GLU A 13 -5.63 -30.08 -53.24
N ILE A 14 -6.92 -30.12 -52.89
CA ILE A 14 -7.43 -30.74 -51.66
C ILE A 14 -7.11 -32.25 -51.64
N ALA A 15 -7.26 -32.94 -52.77
CA ALA A 15 -6.91 -34.36 -52.89
C ALA A 15 -5.40 -34.60 -52.68
N ARG A 16 -4.53 -33.75 -53.26
CA ARG A 16 -3.07 -33.82 -53.06
C ARG A 16 -2.68 -33.53 -51.61
N LEU A 17 -3.27 -32.52 -50.98
CA LEU A 17 -3.01 -32.18 -49.57
C LEU A 17 -3.46 -33.28 -48.62
N LYS A 18 -4.61 -33.92 -48.86
CA LYS A 18 -5.05 -35.10 -48.08
C LYS A 18 -4.09 -36.28 -48.22
N ALA A 19 -3.63 -36.56 -49.44
CA ALA A 19 -2.65 -37.63 -49.68
C ALA A 19 -1.30 -37.33 -49.00
N MET A 20 -0.84 -36.07 -49.02
CA MET A 20 0.38 -35.65 -48.32
C MET A 20 0.24 -35.74 -46.80
N ALA A 21 -0.90 -35.30 -46.25
CA ALA A 21 -1.20 -35.43 -44.82
C ALA A 21 -1.28 -36.90 -44.38
N GLN A 22 -1.84 -37.78 -45.21
CA GLN A 22 -1.89 -39.22 -44.94
C GLN A 22 -0.49 -39.85 -44.97
N LYS A 23 0.37 -39.44 -45.92
CA LYS A 23 1.76 -39.87 -45.99
C LYS A 23 2.54 -39.42 -44.76
N LEU A 24 2.44 -38.14 -44.38
CA LEU A 24 3.07 -37.59 -43.17
C LEU A 24 2.59 -38.31 -41.90
N ARG A 25 1.30 -38.64 -41.79
CA ARG A 25 0.77 -39.44 -40.67
C ARG A 25 1.34 -40.85 -40.64
N SER A 26 1.48 -41.52 -41.79
CA SER A 26 2.07 -42.86 -41.85
C SER A 26 3.56 -42.87 -41.54
N GLU A 27 4.28 -41.85 -41.98
CA GLU A 27 5.71 -41.67 -41.71
C GLU A 27 5.94 -41.31 -40.23
N ALA A 28 5.11 -40.44 -39.67
CA ALA A 28 5.10 -40.14 -38.23
C ALA A 28 4.79 -41.39 -37.40
N ALA A 29 3.78 -42.18 -37.76
CA ALA A 29 3.44 -43.42 -37.04
C ALA A 29 4.58 -44.46 -37.09
N GLY A 30 5.26 -44.59 -38.24
CA GLY A 30 6.42 -45.48 -38.38
C GLY A 30 7.63 -45.02 -37.56
N LEU A 31 7.90 -43.72 -37.54
CA LEU A 31 8.96 -43.14 -36.71
C LEU A 31 8.63 -43.25 -35.21
N GLU A 32 7.38 -43.01 -34.82
CA GLU A 32 6.91 -43.18 -33.43
C GLU A 32 7.03 -44.64 -32.96
N ALA A 33 6.68 -45.61 -33.81
CA ALA A 33 6.82 -47.03 -33.49
C ALA A 33 8.29 -47.43 -33.26
N ASN A 34 9.19 -47.02 -34.17
CA ASN A 34 10.63 -47.26 -34.02
C ASN A 34 11.19 -46.59 -32.75
N GLN A 35 10.79 -45.35 -32.47
CA GLN A 35 11.19 -44.65 -31.24
C GLN A 35 10.62 -45.30 -29.97
N ALA A 36 9.38 -45.80 -30.01
CA ALA A 36 8.77 -46.48 -28.87
C ALA A 36 9.50 -47.79 -28.56
N GLU A 37 9.88 -48.55 -29.60
CA GLU A 37 10.66 -49.78 -29.45
C GLU A 37 12.07 -49.50 -28.89
N GLU A 38 12.75 -48.47 -29.40
CA GLU A 38 14.06 -48.06 -28.89
C GLU A 38 13.97 -47.59 -27.43
N ARG A 39 12.96 -46.80 -27.07
CA ARG A 39 12.71 -46.37 -25.69
C ARG A 39 12.42 -47.55 -24.76
N ALA A 40 11.60 -48.50 -25.18
CA ALA A 40 11.30 -49.71 -24.41
C ALA A 40 12.57 -50.55 -24.19
N SER A 41 13.45 -50.64 -25.19
CA SER A 41 14.72 -51.35 -25.07
C SER A 41 15.66 -50.70 -24.04
N VAL A 42 15.73 -49.36 -24.03
CA VAL A 42 16.56 -48.60 -23.09
C VAL A 42 15.99 -48.63 -21.68
N ALA A 43 14.67 -48.53 -21.53
CA ALA A 43 13.98 -48.68 -20.26
C ALA A 43 14.22 -50.07 -19.65
N LYS A 44 14.17 -51.13 -20.47
CA LYS A 44 14.48 -52.50 -20.02
C LYS A 44 15.92 -52.64 -19.53
N LEU A 45 16.89 -52.05 -20.25
CA LEU A 45 18.29 -52.04 -19.83
C LEU A 45 18.55 -51.21 -18.56
N ALA A 46 17.76 -50.16 -18.34
CA ALA A 46 17.80 -49.39 -17.10
C ALA A 46 17.20 -50.21 -15.94
N PHE A 47 16.08 -50.90 -16.19
CA PHE A 47 15.43 -51.79 -15.23
C PHE A 47 16.39 -52.85 -14.68
N GLU A 48 17.03 -53.62 -15.56
CA GLU A 48 17.99 -54.67 -15.18
C GLU A 48 19.21 -54.14 -14.39
N LYS A 49 19.53 -52.85 -14.52
CA LYS A 49 20.64 -52.23 -13.78
C LYS A 49 20.23 -51.73 -12.38
N PHE A 50 18.95 -51.45 -12.19
CA PHE A 50 18.42 -50.79 -11.00
C PHE A 50 17.80 -51.82 -10.05
N ASP A 51 17.03 -52.78 -10.59
CA ASP A 51 16.48 -53.93 -9.87
C ASP A 51 17.62 -54.88 -9.42
N LYS A 52 18.00 -54.81 -8.14
CA LYS A 52 19.13 -55.58 -7.60
C LYS A 52 18.70 -56.91 -7.00
N ASN A 53 17.51 -56.93 -6.42
CA ASN A 53 16.96 -58.11 -5.78
C ASN A 53 16.19 -59.01 -6.78
N GLN A 54 16.03 -58.57 -8.04
CA GLN A 54 15.34 -59.25 -9.13
C GLN A 54 13.90 -59.58 -8.78
N ASP A 55 13.25 -58.72 -7.99
CA ASP A 55 11.86 -58.93 -7.58
C ASP A 55 10.86 -58.47 -8.66
N GLY A 56 11.35 -57.85 -9.74
CA GLY A 56 10.51 -57.39 -10.85
C GLY A 56 9.89 -56.01 -10.63
N GLU A 57 10.33 -55.30 -9.58
CA GLU A 57 9.97 -53.93 -9.26
C GLU A 57 11.25 -53.12 -8.95
N VAL A 58 11.19 -51.78 -9.06
CA VAL A 58 12.29 -50.92 -8.58
C VAL A 58 11.80 -50.07 -7.45
N SER A 59 12.28 -50.40 -6.25
CA SER A 59 11.96 -49.65 -5.03
C SER A 59 12.63 -48.28 -5.01
N LEU A 60 12.13 -47.36 -4.17
CA LEU A 60 12.74 -46.04 -3.98
C LEU A 60 14.23 -46.11 -3.59
N GLN A 61 14.62 -47.12 -2.79
CA GLN A 61 16.00 -47.33 -2.35
C GLN A 61 16.90 -47.76 -3.51
N GLU A 62 16.39 -48.61 -4.40
CA GLU A 62 17.10 -49.06 -5.60
C GLU A 62 17.19 -47.97 -6.65
N LEU A 63 16.11 -47.21 -6.85
CA LEU A 63 16.09 -46.03 -7.70
C LEU A 63 17.13 -45.01 -7.21
N LYS A 64 17.15 -44.69 -5.91
CA LYS A 64 18.14 -43.82 -5.30
C LYS A 64 19.56 -44.33 -5.55
N ALA A 65 19.85 -45.57 -5.19
CA ALA A 65 21.19 -46.14 -5.31
C ALA A 65 21.66 -46.23 -6.77
N GLY A 66 20.74 -46.54 -7.70
CA GLY A 66 21.00 -46.58 -9.14
C GLY A 66 21.33 -45.20 -9.70
N LEU A 67 20.55 -44.17 -9.34
CA LEU A 67 20.77 -42.80 -9.77
C LEU A 67 22.04 -42.19 -9.15
N GLU A 68 22.29 -42.39 -7.86
CA GLU A 68 23.51 -41.91 -7.19
C GLU A 68 24.77 -42.54 -7.80
N LYS A 69 24.73 -43.83 -8.15
CA LYS A 69 25.83 -44.52 -8.83
C LYS A 69 26.05 -44.02 -10.25
N ALA A 70 24.96 -43.74 -11.00
CA ALA A 70 25.03 -43.22 -12.37
C ALA A 70 25.53 -41.76 -12.40
N MET A 71 25.12 -40.94 -11.43
CA MET A 71 25.44 -39.52 -11.35
C MET A 71 26.69 -39.21 -10.52
N LYS A 72 27.21 -40.20 -9.77
CA LYS A 72 28.34 -40.06 -8.83
C LYS A 72 28.14 -38.91 -7.83
N THR A 73 26.91 -38.69 -7.41
CA THR A 73 26.51 -37.58 -6.52
C THR A 73 25.40 -38.09 -5.61
N GLU A 74 25.39 -37.66 -4.35
CA GLU A 74 24.32 -37.98 -3.41
C GLU A 74 23.06 -37.18 -3.75
N LEU A 75 21.91 -37.86 -3.70
CA LEU A 75 20.61 -37.28 -3.99
C LEU A 75 19.77 -37.22 -2.70
N PRO A 76 19.18 -36.05 -2.39
CA PRO A 76 18.25 -35.95 -1.26
C PRO A 76 17.06 -36.89 -1.45
N ASN A 77 16.64 -37.55 -0.36
CA ASN A 77 15.50 -38.48 -0.39
C ASN A 77 14.23 -37.81 -0.93
N GLU A 78 14.00 -36.54 -0.58
CA GLU A 78 12.84 -35.77 -1.05
C GLU A 78 12.80 -35.64 -2.58
N ARG A 79 13.96 -35.45 -3.22
CA ARG A 79 14.03 -35.28 -4.68
C ARG A 79 13.82 -36.61 -5.40
N VAL A 80 14.32 -37.71 -4.84
CA VAL A 80 14.09 -39.06 -5.37
C VAL A 80 12.63 -39.49 -5.15
N GLN A 81 12.04 -39.15 -4.00
CA GLN A 81 10.60 -39.39 -3.76
C GLN A 81 9.73 -38.60 -4.73
N LYS A 82 10.04 -37.32 -4.97
CA LYS A 82 9.31 -36.49 -5.94
C LYS A 82 9.42 -37.07 -7.36
N LEU A 83 10.61 -37.55 -7.72
CA LEU A 83 10.85 -38.25 -8.97
C LEU A 83 10.02 -39.54 -9.05
N MET A 84 10.05 -40.37 -8.00
CA MET A 84 9.29 -41.61 -7.91
C MET A 84 7.80 -41.37 -8.17
N ASN A 85 7.21 -40.43 -7.43
CA ASN A 85 5.79 -40.10 -7.53
C ASN A 85 5.38 -39.55 -8.90
N GLU A 86 6.32 -39.05 -9.71
CA GLU A 86 6.03 -38.54 -11.06
C GLU A 86 5.98 -39.66 -12.10
N PHE A 87 6.73 -40.75 -11.89
CA PHE A 87 6.84 -41.86 -12.83
C PHE A 87 6.03 -43.09 -12.41
N ASP A 88 5.74 -43.26 -11.12
CA ASP A 88 4.86 -44.30 -10.58
C ASP A 88 3.39 -43.95 -10.90
N VAL A 89 2.85 -44.55 -11.96
CA VAL A 89 1.46 -44.38 -12.40
C VAL A 89 0.53 -45.29 -11.61
N SER A 90 1.05 -46.44 -11.18
CA SER A 90 0.35 -47.45 -10.39
C SER A 90 0.05 -47.01 -8.96
N GLY A 91 0.89 -46.13 -8.40
CA GLY A 91 0.81 -45.59 -7.05
C GLY A 91 1.16 -46.59 -5.95
N ASP A 92 1.91 -47.65 -6.27
CA ASP A 92 2.28 -48.69 -5.30
C ASP A 92 3.61 -48.39 -4.57
N GLY A 93 4.32 -47.34 -4.95
CA GLY A 93 5.60 -46.94 -4.36
C GLY A 93 6.80 -47.71 -4.92
N SER A 94 6.61 -48.42 -6.03
CA SER A 94 7.61 -49.14 -6.82
C SER A 94 7.48 -48.75 -8.30
N LEU A 95 8.56 -48.82 -9.09
CA LEU A 95 8.46 -48.63 -10.55
C LEU A 95 8.45 -50.00 -11.22
N GLN A 96 7.39 -50.30 -11.96
CA GLN A 96 7.38 -51.50 -12.79
C GLN A 96 8.01 -51.25 -14.16
N LEU A 97 8.27 -52.33 -14.91
CA LEU A 97 8.99 -52.28 -16.18
C LEU A 97 8.31 -51.39 -17.25
N ASN A 98 6.98 -51.27 -17.21
CA ASN A 98 6.18 -50.40 -18.08
C ASN A 98 6.23 -48.91 -17.68
N GLU A 99 6.65 -48.60 -16.45
CA GLU A 99 6.77 -47.24 -15.91
C GLU A 99 8.23 -46.75 -15.91
N MET A 100 9.17 -47.67 -16.11
CA MET A 100 10.58 -47.37 -16.19
C MET A 100 10.90 -46.51 -17.40
N VAL A 101 11.79 -45.54 -17.20
CA VAL A 101 12.31 -44.67 -18.25
C VAL A 101 13.83 -44.75 -18.35
N SER A 102 14.41 -44.07 -19.33
CA SER A 102 15.86 -44.02 -19.46
C SER A 102 16.50 -43.25 -18.30
N VAL A 103 17.73 -43.64 -17.95
CA VAL A 103 18.52 -42.95 -16.92
C VAL A 103 18.70 -41.46 -17.25
N ASP A 104 18.83 -41.12 -18.53
CA ASP A 104 18.95 -39.73 -18.98
C ASP A 104 17.66 -38.94 -18.72
N GLN A 105 16.48 -39.56 -18.83
CA GLN A 105 15.21 -38.90 -18.50
C GLN A 105 15.10 -38.61 -17.00
N PHE A 106 15.45 -39.57 -16.13
CA PHE A 106 15.53 -39.34 -14.70
C PHE A 106 16.52 -38.22 -14.35
N ARG A 107 17.70 -38.24 -14.97
CA ARG A 107 18.73 -37.22 -14.76
C ARG A 107 18.23 -35.82 -15.14
N ASN A 108 17.61 -35.69 -16.31
CA ASN A 108 17.08 -34.41 -16.78
C ASN A 108 16.01 -33.84 -15.85
N LYS A 109 15.13 -34.70 -15.30
CA LYS A 109 14.11 -34.29 -14.32
C LYS A 109 14.72 -33.88 -12.97
N LEU A 110 15.67 -34.65 -12.46
CA LEU A 110 16.39 -34.29 -11.23
C LEU A 110 17.13 -32.95 -11.36
N GLU A 111 17.77 -32.72 -12.51
CA GLU A 111 18.42 -31.43 -12.79
C GLU A 111 17.41 -30.29 -12.92
N ALA A 112 16.21 -30.54 -13.47
CA ALA A 112 15.14 -29.56 -13.52
C ALA A 112 14.67 -29.16 -12.11
N TYR A 113 14.45 -30.12 -11.21
CA TYR A 113 14.11 -29.86 -9.80
C TYR A 113 15.18 -29.05 -9.08
N ALA A 114 16.46 -29.40 -9.28
CA ALA A 114 17.56 -28.66 -8.67
C ALA A 114 17.68 -27.23 -9.20
N ARG A 115 17.32 -26.98 -10.47
CA ARG A 115 17.28 -25.62 -11.04
C ARG A 115 16.11 -24.83 -10.49
N GLU A 116 14.94 -25.45 -10.40
CA GLU A 116 13.71 -24.85 -9.84
C GLU A 116 13.90 -24.42 -8.37
N GLU A 117 14.44 -25.31 -7.53
CA GLU A 117 14.77 -24.98 -6.13
C GLU A 117 15.75 -23.80 -6.05
N LYS A 118 16.77 -23.77 -6.92
CA LYS A 118 17.76 -22.68 -6.96
C LYS A 118 17.17 -21.36 -7.47
N SER A 119 16.25 -21.38 -8.43
CA SER A 119 15.56 -20.16 -8.86
C SER A 119 14.66 -19.65 -7.74
N LEU A 120 13.86 -20.51 -7.12
CA LEU A 120 12.99 -20.14 -6.00
C LEU A 120 13.80 -19.57 -4.82
N ALA A 121 14.95 -20.17 -4.49
CA ALA A 121 15.83 -19.64 -3.44
C ALA A 121 16.44 -18.29 -3.81
N ARG A 122 16.81 -18.06 -5.08
CA ARG A 122 17.31 -16.76 -5.55
C ARG A 122 16.23 -15.70 -5.52
N ASP A 123 15.03 -16.03 -6.01
CA ASP A 123 13.88 -15.13 -6.05
C ASP A 123 13.47 -14.73 -4.62
N ALA A 124 13.42 -15.68 -3.68
CA ALA A 124 13.15 -15.42 -2.27
C ALA A 124 14.22 -14.51 -1.62
N VAL A 125 15.50 -14.68 -1.97
CA VAL A 125 16.58 -13.81 -1.48
C VAL A 125 16.48 -12.40 -2.06
N ASP A 126 16.16 -12.28 -3.35
CA ASP A 126 15.99 -11.00 -4.00
C ASP A 126 14.74 -10.27 -3.48
N GLU A 127 13.66 -10.99 -3.19
CA GLU A 127 12.49 -10.46 -2.49
C GLU A 127 12.82 -10.00 -1.07
N ALA A 128 13.53 -10.81 -0.29
CA ALA A 128 13.94 -10.44 1.07
C ALA A 128 14.84 -9.20 1.09
N LYS A 129 15.80 -9.10 0.15
CA LYS A 129 16.65 -7.91 -0.01
C LYS A 129 15.85 -6.68 -0.40
N LYS A 130 14.89 -6.81 -1.32
CA LYS A 130 13.98 -5.71 -1.69
C LYS A 130 13.18 -5.26 -0.47
N GLN A 131 12.64 -6.19 0.32
CA GLN A 131 11.89 -5.88 1.54
C GLN A 131 12.76 -5.17 2.59
N GLU A 132 14.00 -5.61 2.79
CA GLU A 132 14.94 -4.96 3.72
C GLU A 132 15.33 -3.56 3.25
N GLU A 133 15.65 -3.39 1.96
CA GLU A 133 15.96 -2.07 1.40
C GLU A 133 14.77 -1.11 1.51
N MET A 134 13.56 -1.63 1.29
CA MET A 134 12.30 -0.90 1.45
C MET A 134 12.06 -0.49 2.90
N ALA A 135 12.23 -1.40 3.86
CA ALA A 135 12.12 -1.10 5.28
C ALA A 135 13.14 -0.03 5.71
N ARG A 136 14.40 -0.16 5.27
CA ARG A 136 15.45 0.82 5.56
C ARG A 136 15.13 2.20 4.96
N LYS A 137 14.61 2.25 3.73
CA LYS A 137 14.18 3.51 3.10
C LYS A 137 12.99 4.12 3.85
N ALA A 138 12.04 3.31 4.31
CA ALA A 138 10.91 3.76 5.11
C ALA A 138 11.37 4.33 6.46
N GLU A 139 12.29 3.67 7.16
CA GLU A 139 12.89 4.16 8.41
C GLU A 139 13.67 5.46 8.21
N ALA A 140 14.50 5.55 7.16
CA ALA A 140 15.20 6.78 6.82
C ALA A 140 14.24 7.93 6.48
N ARG A 141 13.11 7.64 5.81
CA ARG A 141 12.04 8.63 5.56
C ARG A 141 11.36 9.08 6.86
N LEU A 142 11.07 8.15 7.77
CA LEU A 142 10.51 8.47 9.10
C LEU A 142 11.43 9.38 9.91
N GLU A 143 12.75 9.19 9.79
CA GLU A 143 13.73 10.06 10.43
C GLU A 143 13.77 11.46 9.82
N ILE A 144 13.66 11.57 8.49
CA ILE A 144 13.58 12.87 7.80
C ILE A 144 12.33 13.66 8.21
N LEU A 145 11.19 12.98 8.36
CA LEU A 145 9.90 13.60 8.69
C LEU A 145 9.67 13.80 10.20
N ASN A 146 10.58 13.37 11.07
CA ASN A 146 10.44 13.44 12.53
C ASN A 146 9.04 13.01 13.03
N ASP A 147 8.55 11.88 12.50
CA ASP A 147 7.24 11.30 12.83
C ASP A 147 7.30 10.36 14.07
N LYS A 148 8.36 10.51 14.89
CA LYS A 148 8.53 9.79 16.15
C LYS A 148 7.46 10.18 17.16
N ASP A 149 7.28 9.37 18.20
CA ASP A 149 6.37 9.71 19.31
C ASP A 149 6.72 11.08 19.93
N PRO A 150 5.72 11.92 20.21
CA PRO A 150 5.94 13.30 20.66
C PRO A 150 6.56 13.33 22.06
N THR A 151 7.64 14.09 22.19
CA THR A 151 8.25 14.35 23.51
C THR A 151 7.37 15.30 24.33
N THR A 152 7.61 15.40 25.65
CA THR A 152 6.91 16.38 26.50
C THR A 152 7.05 17.82 25.99
N LYS A 153 8.20 18.15 25.38
CA LYS A 153 8.43 19.47 24.77
C LYS A 153 7.52 19.66 23.56
N ASP A 154 7.43 18.67 22.68
CA ASP A 154 6.56 18.71 21.50
C ASP A 154 5.09 18.84 21.89
N LYS A 155 4.66 18.09 22.92
CA LYS A 155 3.30 18.19 23.46
C LYS A 155 2.96 19.61 23.90
N ILE A 156 3.85 20.28 24.64
CA ILE A 156 3.63 21.66 25.09
C ILE A 156 3.65 22.64 23.91
N ILE A 157 4.65 22.54 23.03
CA ILE A 157 4.81 23.43 21.87
C ILE A 157 3.61 23.30 20.92
N SER A 158 3.05 22.10 20.77
CA SER A 158 1.92 21.83 19.91
C SER A 158 0.63 22.53 20.34
N VAL A 159 0.51 23.00 21.59
CA VAL A 159 -0.67 23.73 22.07
C VAL A 159 -0.59 25.22 21.73
N ILE A 160 0.62 25.78 21.68
CA ILE A 160 0.87 27.23 21.48
C ILE A 160 0.16 27.80 20.23
N PRO A 161 0.13 27.12 19.06
CA PRO A 161 -0.53 27.66 17.88
C PRO A 161 -2.01 28.00 18.09
N TYR A 162 -2.73 27.29 18.96
CA TYR A 162 -4.13 27.57 19.24
C TYR A 162 -4.36 28.86 20.02
N LEU A 163 -3.30 29.49 20.55
CA LEU A 163 -3.40 30.83 21.14
C LEU A 163 -3.82 31.87 20.11
N PHE A 164 -3.38 31.76 18.85
CA PHE A 164 -3.72 32.72 17.80
C PHE A 164 -5.23 32.75 17.48
N PRO A 165 -5.87 31.64 17.06
CA PRO A 165 -7.31 31.64 16.82
C PRO A 165 -8.12 31.93 18.09
N LEU A 166 -7.60 31.57 19.27
CA LEU A 166 -8.22 31.97 20.54
C LEU A 166 -8.24 33.50 20.68
N LEU A 167 -7.12 34.18 20.46
CA LEU A 167 -7.02 35.64 20.54
C LEU A 167 -7.89 36.32 19.47
N ASP A 168 -7.91 35.81 18.24
CA ASP A 168 -8.77 36.34 17.18
C ASP A 168 -10.27 36.13 17.49
N SER A 169 -10.63 35.03 18.16
CA SER A 169 -12.01 34.77 18.58
C SER A 169 -12.51 35.71 19.70
N LEU A 170 -11.62 36.38 20.45
CA LEU A 170 -12.01 37.29 21.54
C LEU A 170 -12.86 38.46 21.04
N GLN A 171 -12.81 38.79 19.75
CA GLN A 171 -13.70 39.79 19.15
C GLN A 171 -15.19 39.40 19.24
N PHE A 172 -15.49 38.10 19.22
CA PHE A 172 -16.84 37.55 19.38
C PHE A 172 -17.21 37.40 20.87
N GLY A 173 -16.22 37.19 21.74
CA GLY A 173 -16.42 37.03 23.19
C GLY A 173 -16.48 38.32 24.01
N ARG A 174 -16.44 39.51 23.39
CA ARG A 174 -16.30 40.80 24.10
C ARG A 174 -17.30 41.00 25.24
N PHE A 175 -18.56 40.64 25.03
CA PHE A 175 -19.61 40.76 26.04
C PHE A 175 -19.30 39.93 27.29
N LEU A 176 -18.92 38.66 27.10
CA LEU A 176 -18.57 37.74 28.18
C LEU A 176 -17.29 38.16 28.91
N ILE A 177 -16.33 38.74 28.19
CA ILE A 177 -15.09 39.26 28.76
C ILE A 177 -15.36 40.46 29.66
N MET A 178 -16.25 41.37 29.24
CA MET A 178 -16.62 42.55 30.04
C MET A 178 -17.38 42.16 31.30
N GLU A 179 -18.26 41.16 31.22
CA GLU A 179 -19.01 40.65 32.38
C GLU A 179 -18.10 39.91 33.38
N ASN A 180 -17.02 39.29 32.92
CA ASN A 180 -16.06 38.55 33.75
C ASN A 180 -14.70 39.26 33.90
N ALA A 181 -14.68 40.59 33.84
CA ALA A 181 -13.45 41.38 33.87
C ALA A 181 -12.63 41.18 35.16
N ASP A 182 -13.28 40.79 36.26
CA ASP A 182 -12.62 40.52 37.55
C ASP A 182 -11.80 39.22 37.55
N ASN A 183 -11.98 38.35 36.55
CA ASN A 183 -11.22 37.10 36.45
C ASN A 183 -9.78 37.37 35.96
N PRO A 184 -8.73 36.98 36.71
CA PRO A 184 -7.35 37.24 36.34
C PRO A 184 -6.95 36.58 35.01
N LEU A 185 -7.57 35.45 34.64
CA LEU A 185 -7.32 34.80 33.35
C LEU A 185 -7.90 35.61 32.18
N VAL A 186 -9.09 36.19 32.37
CA VAL A 186 -9.72 37.07 31.39
C VAL A 186 -8.91 38.36 31.22
N GLY A 187 -8.41 38.91 32.33
CA GLY A 187 -7.47 40.04 32.32
C GLY A 187 -6.19 39.73 31.55
N LEU A 188 -5.57 38.57 31.79
CA LEU A 188 -4.38 38.13 31.06
C LEU A 188 -4.64 37.97 29.55
N LEU A 189 -5.77 37.33 29.19
CA LEU A 189 -6.18 37.20 27.79
C LEU A 189 -6.42 38.57 27.14
N GLY A 190 -7.00 39.53 27.86
CA GLY A 190 -7.17 40.91 27.40
C GLY A 190 -5.85 41.63 27.16
N LEU A 191 -4.86 41.44 28.04
CA LEU A 191 -3.51 41.98 27.85
C LEU A 191 -2.82 41.38 26.62
N LEU A 192 -2.89 40.05 26.47
CA LEU A 192 -2.34 39.35 25.30
C LEU A 192 -3.04 39.79 24.01
N PHE A 193 -4.35 39.95 24.02
CA PHE A 193 -5.12 40.47 22.89
C PHE A 193 -4.70 41.88 22.52
N THR A 194 -4.55 42.76 23.51
CA THR A 194 -4.12 44.15 23.28
C THR A 194 -2.71 44.19 22.69
N ALA A 195 -1.79 43.39 23.24
CA ALA A 195 -0.43 43.27 22.70
C ALA A 195 -0.44 42.72 21.26
N TYR A 196 -1.24 41.68 20.99
CA TYR A 196 -1.37 41.08 19.67
C TYR A 196 -1.95 42.07 18.65
N ARG A 197 -2.97 42.84 19.00
CA ARG A 197 -3.60 43.84 18.11
C ARG A 197 -2.82 45.15 18.00
N SER A 198 -1.83 45.39 18.87
CA SER A 198 -0.93 46.55 18.77
C SER A 198 0.00 46.47 17.55
N ILE A 199 0.24 45.26 17.05
CA ILE A 199 1.07 45.01 15.88
C ILE A 199 0.16 45.07 14.63
N PRO A 200 0.47 45.94 13.65
CA PRO A 200 -0.24 45.96 12.38
C PRO A 200 -0.14 44.61 11.67
N PHE A 201 -1.25 44.15 11.08
CA PHE A 201 -1.31 42.87 10.35
C PHE A 201 -0.91 41.64 11.19
N SER A 202 -1.09 41.69 12.51
CA SER A 202 -0.70 40.61 13.41
C SER A 202 -1.23 39.23 13.03
N GLY A 203 -2.49 39.13 12.57
CA GLY A 203 -3.07 37.88 12.05
C GLY A 203 -2.37 37.36 10.80
N PHE A 204 -2.03 38.24 9.85
CA PHE A 204 -1.26 37.84 8.67
C PHE A 204 0.16 37.41 9.01
N ILE A 205 0.80 38.09 9.97
CA ILE A 205 2.14 37.72 10.46
C ILE A 205 2.10 36.37 11.17
N ALA A 206 1.09 36.14 12.02
CA ALA A 206 0.88 34.86 12.69
C ALA A 206 0.65 33.74 11.68
N PHE A 207 -0.19 33.97 10.67
CA PHE A 207 -0.40 33.05 9.55
C PHE A 207 0.92 32.72 8.84
N LEU A 208 1.72 33.71 8.43
CA LEU A 208 3.00 33.48 7.75
C LEU A 208 3.99 32.71 8.64
N ALA A 209 4.07 33.08 9.91
CA ALA A 209 4.94 32.42 10.88
C ALA A 209 4.56 30.95 11.03
N LEU A 210 3.29 30.64 11.30
CA LEU A 210 2.80 29.28 11.44
C LEU A 210 2.93 28.49 10.13
N ASN A 211 2.67 29.10 8.98
CA ASN A 211 2.76 28.42 7.69
C ASN A 211 4.21 28.04 7.34
N THR A 212 5.15 28.94 7.64
CA THR A 212 6.59 28.67 7.45
C THR A 212 7.07 27.61 8.43
N LEU A 213 6.68 27.72 9.70
CA LEU A 213 7.16 26.86 10.77
C LEU A 213 6.60 25.44 10.64
N SER A 214 5.32 25.30 10.30
CA SER A 214 4.68 23.99 10.05
C SER A 214 5.25 23.24 8.84
N SER A 215 5.90 23.95 7.91
CA SER A 215 6.58 23.33 6.76
C SER A 215 7.94 22.74 7.12
N ASN A 216 8.43 22.93 8.34
CA ASN A 216 9.72 22.39 8.78
C ASN A 216 9.60 20.89 9.14
N PRO A 217 10.20 19.97 8.35
CA PRO A 217 10.10 18.53 8.59
C PRO A 217 10.84 18.09 9.86
N GLY A 218 11.73 18.93 10.41
CA GLY A 218 12.40 18.68 11.68
C GLY A 218 11.51 18.84 12.91
N LEU A 219 10.33 19.46 12.80
CA LEU A 219 9.36 19.53 13.91
C LEU A 219 8.56 18.23 13.98
N ASN A 220 8.16 17.82 15.18
CA ASN A 220 7.30 16.65 15.33
C ASN A 220 5.98 16.80 14.57
N LYS A 221 5.45 15.70 14.02
CA LYS A 221 4.16 15.65 13.33
C LYS A 221 3.02 16.33 14.10
N LEU A 222 2.92 16.09 15.42
CA LEU A 222 1.89 16.68 16.27
C LEU A 222 1.94 18.22 16.27
N VAL A 223 3.16 18.77 16.32
CA VAL A 223 3.39 20.22 16.31
C VAL A 223 2.97 20.80 14.95
N ARG A 224 3.39 20.18 13.85
CA ARG A 224 3.03 20.62 12.49
C ARG A 224 1.51 20.56 12.26
N PHE A 225 0.89 19.47 12.70
CA PHE A 225 -0.55 19.24 12.63
C PHE A 225 -1.30 20.36 13.32
N ASN A 226 -0.96 20.66 14.58
CA ASN A 226 -1.63 21.71 15.34
C ASN A 226 -1.38 23.11 14.79
N MET A 227 -0.20 23.39 14.22
CA MET A 227 0.06 24.65 13.53
C MET A 227 -0.85 24.83 12.31
N GLN A 228 -1.00 23.80 11.48
CA GLN A 228 -1.91 23.83 10.33
C GLN A 228 -3.36 23.95 10.79
N GLN A 229 -3.81 23.18 11.78
CA GLN A 229 -5.18 23.31 12.32
C GLN A 229 -5.47 24.72 12.84
N ALA A 230 -4.52 25.32 13.58
CA ALA A 230 -4.68 26.67 14.08
C ALA A 230 -4.83 27.70 12.96
N ILE A 231 -4.08 27.55 11.85
CA ILE A 231 -4.24 28.38 10.65
C ILE A 231 -5.66 28.24 10.07
N PHE A 232 -6.17 27.02 9.92
CA PHE A 232 -7.51 26.82 9.37
C PHE A 232 -8.61 27.34 10.30
N LEU A 233 -8.45 27.19 11.62
CA LEU A 233 -9.37 27.75 12.60
C LEU A 233 -9.39 29.29 12.54
N ASP A 234 -8.22 29.91 12.40
CA ASP A 234 -8.11 31.37 12.27
C ASP A 234 -8.76 31.88 10.98
N ILE A 235 -8.53 31.19 9.86
CA ILE A 235 -9.21 31.48 8.59
C ILE A 235 -10.73 31.27 8.71
N ALA A 236 -11.17 30.21 9.39
CA ALA A 236 -12.59 29.93 9.61
C ALA A 236 -13.26 31.05 10.42
N LEU A 237 -12.56 31.62 11.40
CA LEU A 237 -13.05 32.73 12.23
C LEU A 237 -13.25 34.04 11.47
N PHE A 238 -12.56 34.22 10.35
CA PHE A 238 -12.77 35.39 9.49
C PHE A 238 -14.16 35.41 8.85
N PHE A 239 -14.73 34.24 8.51
CA PHE A 239 -15.98 34.14 7.76
C PHE A 239 -17.22 34.70 8.48
N PRO A 240 -17.49 34.36 9.76
CA PRO A 240 -18.64 34.92 10.47
C PRO A 240 -18.61 36.45 10.53
N GLY A 241 -17.44 37.03 10.78
CA GLY A 241 -17.27 38.49 10.80
C GLY A 241 -17.58 39.13 9.44
N LEU A 242 -17.12 38.52 8.34
CA LEU A 242 -17.40 38.98 6.98
C LEU A 242 -18.90 38.92 6.66
N VAL A 243 -19.58 37.84 7.04
CA VAL A 243 -21.03 37.67 6.82
C VAL A 243 -21.82 38.72 7.58
N ILE A 244 -21.51 38.94 8.86
CA ILE A 244 -22.18 39.96 9.69
C ILE A 244 -21.95 41.35 9.08
N ALA A 245 -20.73 41.66 8.67
CA ALA A 245 -20.41 42.94 8.04
C ALA A 245 -21.18 43.16 6.72
N LEU A 246 -21.29 42.12 5.88
CA LEU A 246 -22.00 42.18 4.62
C LEU A 246 -23.52 42.33 4.82
N ILE A 247 -24.11 41.56 5.73
CA ILE A 247 -25.54 41.67 6.06
C ILE A 247 -25.83 43.04 6.68
N GLY A 248 -24.97 43.54 7.57
CA GLY A 248 -25.11 44.87 8.15
C GLY A 248 -25.01 45.99 7.11
N GLY A 249 -24.07 45.87 6.17
CA GLY A 249 -23.91 46.82 5.07
C GLY A 249 -25.10 46.85 4.12
N LEU A 250 -25.53 45.68 3.62
CA LEU A 250 -26.70 45.57 2.74
C LEU A 250 -27.99 45.96 3.45
N GLY A 251 -28.14 45.54 4.71
CA GLY A 251 -29.28 45.87 5.55
C GLY A 251 -29.43 47.38 5.74
N SER A 252 -28.32 48.10 5.96
CA SER A 252 -28.35 49.56 6.10
C SER A 252 -28.89 50.28 4.85
N VAL A 253 -28.60 49.76 3.65
CA VAL A 253 -29.11 50.28 2.38
C VAL A 253 -30.57 49.89 2.14
N ALA A 254 -30.96 48.69 2.57
CA ALA A 254 -32.30 48.13 2.39
C ALA A 254 -33.29 48.49 3.52
N GLY A 255 -32.86 49.20 4.55
CA GLY A 255 -33.69 49.56 5.72
C GLY A 255 -33.95 48.41 6.70
N PHE A 256 -33.12 47.36 6.68
CA PHE A 256 -33.19 46.21 7.59
C PHE A 256 -31.96 46.17 8.50
N THR A 257 -32.14 45.99 9.81
CA THR A 257 -31.03 45.81 10.75
C THR A 257 -31.07 44.43 11.38
N ILE A 258 -29.90 43.86 11.66
CA ILE A 258 -29.81 42.63 12.45
C ILE A 258 -30.21 42.99 13.88
N PRO A 259 -31.19 42.29 14.50
CA PRO A 259 -31.53 42.52 15.90
C PRO A 259 -30.32 42.28 16.80
N ASP A 260 -30.07 43.18 17.75
CA ASP A 260 -28.89 43.11 18.64
C ASP A 260 -28.80 41.79 19.40
N ALA A 261 -29.95 41.25 19.84
CA ALA A 261 -30.03 39.95 20.50
C ALA A 261 -29.55 38.79 19.60
N GLY A 262 -29.86 38.85 18.29
CA GLY A 262 -29.42 37.84 17.33
C GLY A 262 -27.91 37.90 17.08
N ASN A 263 -27.35 39.10 16.99
CA ASN A 263 -25.91 39.29 16.83
C ASN A 263 -25.13 38.82 18.07
N GLN A 264 -25.61 39.15 19.28
CA GLN A 264 -25.00 38.70 20.53
C GLN A 264 -25.05 37.18 20.67
N ALA A 265 -26.20 36.55 20.39
CA ALA A 265 -26.33 35.10 20.43
C ALA A 265 -25.37 34.39 19.47
N ALA A 266 -25.26 34.87 18.23
CA ALA A 266 -24.32 34.31 17.25
C ALA A 266 -22.87 34.40 17.72
N ASN A 267 -22.45 35.57 18.21
CA ASN A 267 -21.09 35.79 18.71
C ASN A 267 -20.76 34.91 19.93
N THR A 268 -21.72 34.74 20.85
CA THR A 268 -21.57 33.83 22.00
C THR A 268 -21.42 32.37 21.56
N VAL A 269 -22.20 31.91 20.59
CA VAL A 269 -22.10 30.54 20.07
C VAL A 269 -20.74 30.32 19.40
N ILE A 270 -20.31 31.24 18.53
CA ILE A 270 -19.01 31.15 17.84
C ILE A 270 -17.89 31.09 18.88
N PHE A 271 -17.87 32.01 19.84
CA PHE A 271 -16.84 32.04 20.88
C PHE A 271 -16.86 30.77 21.74
N GLY A 272 -18.03 30.29 22.15
CA GLY A 272 -18.18 29.07 22.94
C GLY A 272 -17.70 27.81 22.23
N VAL A 273 -18.05 27.65 20.94
CA VAL A 273 -17.58 26.53 20.10
C VAL A 273 -16.05 26.56 19.97
N LEU A 274 -15.47 27.75 19.79
CA LEU A 274 -14.01 27.92 19.70
C LEU A 274 -13.32 27.57 21.03
N LEU A 275 -13.85 27.99 22.17
CA LEU A 275 -13.31 27.62 23.47
C LEU A 275 -13.31 26.09 23.69
N LEU A 276 -14.42 25.42 23.35
CA LEU A 276 -14.51 23.96 23.45
C LEU A 276 -13.53 23.27 22.49
N THR A 277 -13.36 23.82 21.28
CA THR A 277 -12.42 23.30 20.29
C THR A 277 -10.98 23.43 20.79
N VAL A 278 -10.59 24.62 21.29
CA VAL A 278 -9.25 24.85 21.85
C VAL A 278 -9.01 23.98 23.08
N LEU A 279 -10.02 23.75 23.91
CA LEU A 279 -9.92 22.85 25.07
C LEU A 279 -9.67 21.41 24.62
N TYR A 280 -10.46 20.91 23.67
CA TYR A 280 -10.30 19.58 23.10
C TYR A 280 -8.92 19.40 22.46
N THR A 281 -8.47 20.35 21.64
CA THR A 281 -7.18 20.27 20.98
C THR A 281 -6.04 20.32 21.99
N SER A 282 -6.14 21.19 23.00
CA SER A 282 -5.13 21.31 24.06
C SER A 282 -4.99 20.01 24.86
N ILE A 283 -6.11 19.41 25.29
CA ILE A 283 -6.09 18.16 26.05
C ILE A 283 -5.52 17.02 25.20
N SER A 284 -6.01 16.84 23.98
CA SER A 284 -5.55 15.78 23.08
C SER A 284 -4.05 15.89 22.79
N SER A 285 -3.57 17.11 22.55
CA SER A 285 -2.16 17.40 22.29
C SER A 285 -1.26 17.14 23.50
N LEU A 286 -1.72 17.46 24.70
CA LEU A 286 -1.01 17.15 25.94
C LEU A 286 -0.97 15.65 26.24
N LEU A 287 -1.96 14.89 25.78
CA LEU A 287 -1.91 13.42 25.81
C LEU A 287 -0.96 12.85 24.75
N GLY A 288 -0.61 13.64 23.73
CA GLY A 288 0.22 13.21 22.59
C GLY A 288 -0.61 12.60 21.45
N ILE A 289 -1.92 12.82 21.46
CA ILE A 289 -2.85 12.37 20.43
C ILE A 289 -3.07 13.53 19.46
N THR A 290 -3.02 13.25 18.15
CA THR A 290 -3.34 14.25 17.12
C THR A 290 -4.83 14.60 17.19
N PRO A 291 -5.21 15.87 17.37
CA PRO A 291 -6.62 16.26 17.52
C PRO A 291 -7.34 16.34 16.16
N ASP A 292 -7.74 15.19 15.64
CA ASP A 292 -8.33 14.99 14.29
C ASP A 292 -9.88 15.03 14.25
N ALA A 293 -10.54 15.28 15.38
CA ALA A 293 -11.99 15.23 15.46
C ALA A 293 -12.72 16.53 15.04
N ILE A 294 -12.04 17.53 14.46
CA ILE A 294 -12.69 18.77 14.00
C ILE A 294 -13.18 18.57 12.56
N PRO A 295 -14.50 18.48 12.30
CA PRO A 295 -15.02 18.20 10.97
C PRO A 295 -14.54 19.22 9.94
N ILE A 296 -14.22 18.76 8.73
CA ILE A 296 -13.70 19.56 7.60
C ILE A 296 -12.28 20.08 7.83
N ILE A 297 -12.00 20.69 8.99
CA ILE A 297 -10.70 21.29 9.31
C ILE A 297 -9.62 20.23 9.45
N SER A 298 -9.85 19.18 10.23
CA SER A 298 -8.84 18.14 10.45
C SER A 298 -8.48 17.41 9.16
N LYS A 299 -9.48 17.14 8.29
CA LYS A 299 -9.24 16.57 6.95
C LYS A 299 -8.43 17.50 6.05
N ALA A 300 -8.78 18.80 6.01
CA ALA A 300 -8.04 19.78 5.22
C ALA A 300 -6.59 19.95 5.69
N VAL A 301 -6.33 19.69 6.97
CA VAL A 301 -5.00 19.75 7.58
C VAL A 301 -4.19 18.52 7.23
N GLU A 302 -4.78 17.33 7.34
CA GLU A 302 -4.19 16.07 6.85
C GLU A 302 -3.77 16.18 5.39
N ASP A 303 -4.60 16.80 4.55
CA ASP A 303 -4.33 16.99 3.12
C ASP A 303 -3.12 17.87 2.81
N ARG A 304 -2.80 18.80 3.71
CA ARG A 304 -1.69 19.74 3.51
C ARG A 304 -0.39 19.25 4.12
N MET A 305 -0.44 18.29 5.03
CA MET A 305 0.78 17.82 5.67
C MET A 305 1.49 16.79 4.82
N PRO A 306 2.81 16.88 4.76
CA PRO A 306 3.58 15.80 4.20
C PRO A 306 3.44 14.56 5.09
N THR A 307 2.78 13.54 4.54
CA THR A 307 2.66 12.22 5.15
C THR A 307 3.67 11.25 4.50
N THR A 308 4.05 10.22 5.23
CA THR A 308 5.08 9.24 4.81
C THR A 308 4.69 8.47 3.55
N ASP A 309 3.39 8.36 3.27
CA ASP A 309 2.77 7.71 2.13
C ASP A 309 2.65 8.61 0.88
N MET A 310 2.99 9.91 0.96
CA MET A 310 2.95 10.81 -0.21
C MET A 310 3.96 10.47 -1.31
N PHE A 311 4.87 9.53 -1.06
CA PHE A 311 5.90 9.14 -2.02
C PHE A 311 5.92 7.63 -2.18
N ASP A 312 5.91 7.16 -3.43
CA ASP A 312 6.03 5.74 -3.74
C ASP A 312 7.44 5.20 -3.40
N ASP A 313 7.63 3.92 -3.65
CA ASP A 313 8.86 3.18 -3.40
C ASP A 313 10.05 3.72 -4.25
N GLU A 314 9.72 4.43 -5.34
CA GLU A 314 10.67 5.11 -6.22
C GLU A 314 10.96 6.56 -5.79
N GLY A 315 10.26 7.07 -4.78
CA GLY A 315 10.39 8.45 -4.29
C GLY A 315 9.66 9.48 -5.14
N LYS A 316 8.77 9.06 -6.05
CA LYS A 316 7.88 9.94 -6.78
C LYS A 316 6.66 10.27 -5.93
N PHE A 317 6.20 11.51 -6.05
CA PHE A 317 5.01 11.96 -5.36
C PHE A 317 3.77 11.19 -5.85
N VAL A 318 2.99 10.64 -4.91
CA VAL A 318 1.74 9.92 -5.15
C VAL A 318 0.56 10.79 -4.72
N PRO A 319 -0.29 11.24 -5.67
CA PRO A 319 -1.51 11.96 -5.35
C PRO A 319 -2.44 11.15 -4.43
N ARG A 320 -3.20 11.83 -3.57
CA ARG A 320 -4.10 11.21 -2.57
C ARG A 320 -5.11 10.24 -3.17
N GLU A 321 -5.70 10.60 -4.31
CA GLU A 321 -6.68 9.76 -5.03
C GLU A 321 -6.13 8.36 -5.30
N ALA A 322 -4.85 8.28 -5.68
CA ALA A 322 -4.16 7.01 -5.93
C ALA A 322 -3.75 6.25 -4.65
N ARG A 323 -3.78 6.91 -3.48
CA ARG A 323 -3.49 6.31 -2.15
C ARG A 323 -4.74 5.73 -1.51
N GLU A 324 -5.86 6.45 -1.60
CA GLU A 324 -7.16 6.00 -1.07
C GLU A 324 -7.69 4.78 -1.83
N GLU A 325 -7.53 4.74 -3.16
CA GLU A 325 -7.88 3.55 -3.97
C GLU A 325 -7.05 2.31 -3.60
N LYS A 326 -5.79 2.48 -3.16
CA LYS A 326 -4.94 1.36 -2.72
C LYS A 326 -5.39 0.81 -1.37
N ASP A 327 -5.76 1.67 -0.42
CA ASP A 327 -6.20 1.25 0.91
C ASP A 327 -7.61 0.64 0.89
N GLU A 328 -8.50 1.10 0.00
CA GLU A 328 -9.80 0.47 -0.23
C GLU A 328 -9.66 -0.92 -0.86
N ASN A 329 -8.86 -1.07 -1.92
CA ASN A 329 -8.61 -2.38 -2.54
C ASN A 329 -7.97 -3.38 -1.55
N LYS A 330 -7.05 -2.92 -0.69
CA LYS A 330 -6.39 -3.77 0.30
C LYS A 330 -7.35 -4.27 1.38
N LYS A 331 -8.31 -3.43 1.82
CA LYS A 331 -9.37 -3.83 2.76
C LYS A 331 -10.37 -4.81 2.14
N ASP A 332 -10.63 -4.69 0.84
CA ASP A 332 -11.51 -5.62 0.12
C ASP A 332 -10.84 -6.97 -0.16
N ASP A 333 -9.52 -7.00 -0.35
CA ASP A 333 -8.75 -8.24 -0.49
C ASP A 333 -8.61 -9.01 0.83
N ASP A 334 -8.44 -8.31 1.97
CA ASP A 334 -8.44 -8.97 3.29
C ASP A 334 -9.83 -9.50 3.66
N LYS A 335 -10.91 -8.80 3.30
CA LYS A 335 -12.29 -9.31 3.47
C LYS A 335 -12.65 -10.50 2.59
N LYS A 336 -11.88 -10.78 1.53
CA LYS A 336 -12.08 -11.96 0.68
C LYS A 336 -11.26 -13.17 1.13
N LYS A 337 -10.39 -13.01 2.12
CA LYS A 337 -9.53 -14.08 2.66
C LYS A 337 -10.03 -14.69 3.97
N ASP A 338 -11.07 -14.11 4.58
CA ASP A 338 -11.82 -14.65 5.72
C ASP A 338 -13.15 -15.31 5.27
#